data_AF-A0A159LYQ5-F1
#
_entry.id   AF-A0A159LYQ5-F1
#
_cell.length_a   1.000
_cell.length_b   1.000
_cell.length_c   1.000
_cell.angle_alpha   90.00
_cell.angle_beta   90.00
_cell.angle_gamma   90.00
#
_symmetry.space_group_name_H-M   'P 1'
#
loop_
_entity.id
_entity.type
_entity.pdbx_description
1 polymer ?
#
loop_
_entity_poly.entity_id
_entity_poly.type
_entity_poly.pdbx_seq_one_letter_code
_entity_poly.pdbx_strand_id
1 'polypeptide(L)'
;MRINPTPSSPAVSTLEEQNLGRIAQIIGPVLDVVFPPGKMPNIYNALVVKGRDTIGQQINVTCEVQQLLGNNRVRAVAMSATDGLMRGMEVIDTGAPLSVPVGGATLGR
;
A
#
# COMPACT_ATOMS: atom_id res chain seq x y z
N MET A 1 25.47 -44.14 20.76
CA MET A 1 25.86 -42.77 20.35
C MET A 1 25.10 -42.43 19.07
N ARG A 2 23.90 -41.84 19.19
CA ARG A 2 23.05 -41.46 18.04
C ARG A 2 23.11 -39.94 17.93
N ILE A 3 23.69 -39.44 16.84
CA ILE A 3 23.64 -38.02 16.48
C ILE A 3 22.46 -37.84 15.51
N ASN A 4 21.45 -37.08 15.92
CA ASN A 4 20.43 -36.58 14.99
C ASN A 4 20.95 -35.25 14.42
N PRO A 5 21.01 -35.07 13.09
CA PRO A 5 21.22 -33.76 12.52
C PRO A 5 19.91 -32.97 12.60
N THR A 6 19.89 -31.90 13.38
CA THR A 6 18.81 -30.91 13.33
C THR A 6 18.81 -30.25 11.95
N PRO A 7 17.70 -30.21 11.19
CA PRO A 7 17.63 -29.37 10.01
C PRO A 7 17.55 -27.92 10.49
N SER A 8 18.62 -27.16 10.29
CA SER A 8 18.63 -25.71 10.42
C SER A 8 17.76 -25.13 9.31
N SER A 9 16.49 -24.88 9.62
CA SER A 9 15.61 -24.09 8.75
C SER A 9 16.10 -22.64 8.76
N PRO A 10 16.45 -22.01 7.63
CA PRO A 10 16.66 -20.58 7.61
C PRO A 10 15.29 -19.90 7.61
N ALA A 11 14.75 -19.68 8.82
CA ALA A 11 13.69 -18.71 9.03
C ALA A 11 14.29 -17.30 8.88
N VAL A 12 14.43 -16.82 7.63
CA VAL A 12 14.55 -15.39 7.39
C VAL A 12 13.12 -14.87 7.29
N SER A 13 12.53 -14.55 8.43
CA SER A 13 11.41 -13.63 8.47
C SER A 13 11.95 -12.25 8.10
N THR A 14 11.98 -11.93 6.82
CA THR A 14 12.20 -10.56 6.36
C THR A 14 11.04 -9.76 6.91
N LEU A 15 11.28 -8.99 7.97
CA LEU A 15 10.38 -7.89 8.31
C LEU A 15 10.56 -6.90 7.16
N GLU A 16 9.75 -7.04 6.12
CA GLU A 16 9.62 -6.02 5.09
C GLU A 16 9.10 -4.77 5.79
N GLU A 17 10.00 -3.84 6.05
CA GLU A 17 9.66 -2.55 6.61
C GLU A 17 8.77 -1.84 5.58
N GLN A 18 7.46 -1.89 5.83
CA GLN A 18 6.45 -1.31 4.95
C GLN A 18 6.74 0.19 4.78
N ASN A 19 6.70 0.67 3.53
CA ASN A 19 6.88 2.09 3.27
C ASN A 19 5.58 2.83 3.60
N LEU A 20 5.55 3.54 4.72
CA LEU A 20 4.35 4.18 5.26
C LEU A 20 4.32 5.69 4.96
N GLY A 21 3.16 6.15 4.52
CA GLY A 21 2.80 7.56 4.34
C GLY A 21 1.51 7.91 5.09
N ARG A 22 1.07 9.16 4.97
CA ARG A 22 -0.18 9.65 5.56
C ARG A 22 -0.97 10.50 4.60
N ILE A 23 -2.30 10.36 4.61
CA ILE A 23 -3.20 11.20 3.81
C ILE A 23 -3.11 12.66 4.27
N ALA A 24 -2.73 13.57 3.38
CA ALA A 24 -2.73 15.01 3.64
C ALA A 24 -4.01 15.69 3.15
N GLN A 25 -4.55 15.24 2.01
CA GLN A 25 -5.74 15.83 1.39
C GLN A 25 -6.53 14.78 0.59
N ILE A 26 -7.85 14.97 0.52
CA ILE A 26 -8.78 14.15 -0.25
C ILE A 26 -9.67 15.11 -1.06
N ILE A 27 -9.70 14.96 -2.38
CA ILE A 27 -10.56 15.72 -3.31
C ILE A 27 -11.23 14.72 -4.25
N GLY A 28 -12.45 14.30 -3.90
CA GLY A 28 -13.15 13.23 -4.62
C GLY A 28 -12.29 11.95 -4.67
N PRO A 29 -11.96 11.41 -5.86
CA PRO A 29 -11.11 10.24 -5.99
C PRO A 29 -9.61 10.54 -5.88
N VAL A 30 -9.20 11.82 -5.78
CA VAL A 30 -7.79 12.24 -5.75
C VAL A 30 -7.32 12.38 -4.31
N LEU A 31 -6.23 11.70 -3.97
CA LEU A 31 -5.58 11.77 -2.67
C LEU A 31 -4.20 12.40 -2.82
N ASP A 32 -3.88 13.34 -1.95
CA ASP A 32 -2.49 13.75 -1.76
C ASP A 32 -1.94 13.08 -0.50
N VAL A 33 -0.84 12.33 -0.63
CA VAL A 33 -0.23 11.53 0.44
C VAL A 33 1.19 12.00 0.69
N VAL A 34 1.56 12.17 1.96
CA VAL A 34 2.91 12.57 2.38
C VAL A 34 3.67 11.36 2.88
N PHE A 35 4.90 11.19 2.40
CA PHE A 35 5.82 10.15 2.84
C PHE A 35 7.03 10.76 3.57
N PRO A 36 7.75 9.99 4.38
CA PRO A 36 9.02 10.42 4.94
C PRO A 36 10.05 10.78 3.85
N PRO A 37 11.01 11.69 4.14
CA PRO A 37 12.10 11.99 3.21
C PRO A 37 12.86 10.72 2.79
N GLY A 38 13.20 10.62 1.50
CA GLY A 38 13.91 9.46 0.93
C GLY A 38 13.06 8.19 0.76
N LYS A 39 11.76 8.25 1.09
CA LYS A 39 10.80 7.14 0.97
C LYS A 39 9.67 7.44 0.00
N MET A 40 9.93 8.32 -0.96
CA MET A 40 8.95 8.72 -1.97
C MET A 40 8.64 7.56 -2.93
N PRO A 41 7.37 7.18 -3.09
CA PRO A 41 6.96 6.18 -4.09
C PRO A 41 7.24 6.66 -5.52
N ASN A 42 7.38 5.72 -6.44
CA ASN A 42 7.45 6.01 -7.87
C ASN A 42 6.07 6.34 -8.43
N ILE A 43 6.05 7.02 -9.58
CA ILE A 43 4.84 7.11 -10.40
C ILE A 43 4.40 5.69 -10.79
N TYR A 44 3.09 5.47 -10.79
CA TYR A 44 2.41 4.19 -10.99
C TYR A 44 2.51 3.18 -9.85
N ASN A 45 3.23 3.45 -8.75
CA ASN A 45 3.16 2.57 -7.59
C ASN A 45 1.74 2.52 -7.02
N ALA A 46 1.33 1.32 -6.60
CA ALA A 46 0.10 1.13 -5.87
C ALA A 46 0.28 1.56 -4.41
N LEU A 47 -0.70 2.29 -3.90
CA LEU A 47 -0.82 2.66 -2.51
C LEU A 47 -2.05 1.98 -1.92
N VAL A 48 -1.98 1.53 -0.68
CA VAL A 48 -3.11 0.90 0.01
C VAL A 48 -3.39 1.61 1.31
N VAL A 49 -4.61 2.11 1.46
CA VAL A 49 -5.12 2.66 2.72
C VAL A 49 -5.88 1.56 3.44
N LYS A 50 -5.35 1.12 4.60
CA LYS A 50 -6.00 0.13 5.46
C LYS A 50 -6.39 0.77 6.77
N GLY A 51 -7.60 0.49 7.26
CA GLY A 51 -8.04 1.00 8.55
C GLY A 51 -9.48 0.69 8.85
N ARG A 52 -10.05 1.50 9.74
CA ARG A 52 -11.49 1.53 10.00
C ARG A 52 -11.99 2.96 9.93
N ASP A 53 -13.22 3.13 9.47
CA ASP A 53 -13.89 4.42 9.49
C ASP A 53 -14.40 4.76 10.92
N THR A 54 -15.16 5.85 11.03
CA THR A 54 -15.71 6.33 12.30
C THR A 54 -16.80 5.44 12.90
N ILE A 55 -17.41 4.55 12.10
CA ILE A 55 -18.45 3.60 12.52
C ILE A 55 -17.92 2.17 12.64
N GLY A 56 -16.62 1.97 12.45
CA GLY A 56 -15.91 0.70 12.61
C GLY A 56 -15.90 -0.20 11.36
N GLN A 57 -16.39 0.27 10.21
CA GLN A 57 -16.32 -0.48 8.96
C GLN A 57 -14.88 -0.54 8.46
N GLN A 58 -14.52 -1.68 7.87
CA GLN A 58 -13.17 -1.91 7.37
C GLN A 58 -12.95 -1.12 6.09
N ILE A 59 -11.87 -0.32 6.08
CA ILE A 59 -11.40 0.41 4.92
C ILE A 59 -10.26 -0.37 4.29
N ASN A 60 -10.36 -0.60 2.99
CA ASN A 60 -9.28 -1.11 2.16
C ASN A 60 -9.38 -0.46 0.77
N VAL A 61 -8.76 0.71 0.61
CA VAL A 61 -8.80 1.48 -0.63
C VAL A 61 -7.44 1.43 -1.30
N THR A 62 -7.41 0.89 -2.52
CA THR A 62 -6.23 0.91 -3.37
C THR A 62 -6.21 2.20 -4.19
N CYS A 63 -5.06 2.83 -4.27
CA CYS A 63 -4.80 4.02 -5.09
C CYS A 63 -3.57 3.78 -5.97
N GLU A 64 -3.40 4.58 -7.02
CA GLU A 64 -2.20 4.58 -7.86
C GLU A 64 -1.58 5.98 -7.90
N VAL A 65 -0.26 6.08 -7.71
CA VAL A 65 0.48 7.34 -7.81
C VAL A 65 0.48 7.85 -9.25
N GLN A 66 0.02 9.08 -9.47
CA GLN A 66 0.01 9.73 -10.78
C GLN A 66 1.05 10.83 -10.92
N GLN A 67 1.42 11.49 -9.83
CA GLN A 67 2.31 12.65 -9.88
C GLN A 67 3.08 12.84 -8.59
N LEU A 68 4.33 13.31 -8.70
CA LEU A 68 5.11 13.83 -7.58
C LEU A 68 4.86 15.34 -7.45
N LEU A 69 4.42 15.79 -6.27
CA LEU A 69 4.06 17.19 -6.02
C LEU A 69 5.19 18.02 -5.37
N GLY A 70 6.29 17.36 -4.97
CA GLY A 70 7.33 17.96 -4.12
C GLY A 70 6.97 17.92 -2.63
N ASN A 71 7.86 18.40 -1.75
CA ASN A 71 7.68 18.38 -0.29
C ASN A 71 7.30 16.99 0.27
N ASN A 72 7.92 15.94 -0.28
CA ASN A 72 7.64 14.54 0.03
C ASN A 72 6.15 14.14 -0.12
N ARG A 73 5.46 14.75 -1.09
CA ARG A 73 4.05 14.51 -1.37
C ARG A 73 3.84 13.94 -2.76
N VAL A 74 2.97 12.95 -2.86
CA VAL A 74 2.47 12.38 -4.11
C VAL A 74 0.98 12.66 -4.27
N ARG A 75 0.54 12.72 -5.52
CA ARG A 75 -0.87 12.67 -5.90
C ARG A 75 -1.19 11.28 -6.39
N ALA A 76 -2.19 10.65 -5.79
CA ALA A 76 -2.69 9.34 -6.17
C ALA A 76 -4.19 9.40 -6.50
N VAL A 77 -4.65 8.45 -7.32
CA VAL A 77 -6.07 8.29 -7.67
C VAL A 77 -6.57 6.99 -7.08
N ALA A 78 -7.70 7.03 -6.36
CA ALA A 78 -8.33 5.86 -5.78
C ALA A 78 -9.05 5.02 -6.84
N MET A 79 -8.94 3.70 -6.71
CA MET A 79 -9.62 2.69 -7.54
C MET A 79 -11.00 2.30 -6.99
N SER A 80 -11.40 2.89 -5.87
CA SER A 80 -12.66 2.64 -5.19
C SER A 80 -13.13 3.91 -4.49
N ALA A 81 -14.36 3.89 -3.96
CA ALA A 81 -14.92 5.02 -3.23
C ALA A 81 -14.00 5.45 -2.06
N THR A 82 -13.90 6.76 -1.84
CA THR A 82 -13.06 7.38 -0.81
C THR A 82 -13.85 7.75 0.45
N ASP A 83 -15.11 7.29 0.54
CA ASP A 83 -15.96 7.45 1.72
C ASP A 83 -15.29 6.85 2.97
N GLY A 84 -15.40 7.56 4.09
CA GLY A 84 -14.78 7.16 5.35
C GLY A 84 -13.27 7.39 5.44
N LEU A 85 -12.58 7.76 4.35
CA LEU A 85 -11.17 8.15 4.43
C LEU A 85 -11.01 9.48 5.16
N MET A 86 -9.97 9.56 5.98
CA MET A 86 -9.65 10.73 6.80
C MET A 86 -8.19 11.14 6.61
N ARG A 87 -7.93 12.44 6.77
CA ARG A 87 -6.55 12.95 6.83
C ARG A 87 -5.82 12.30 8.00
N GLY A 88 -4.54 12.04 7.81
CA GLY A 88 -3.67 11.39 8.79
C GLY A 88 -3.74 9.86 8.80
N MET A 89 -4.71 9.24 8.10
CA MET A 89 -4.74 7.79 7.92
C MET A 89 -3.46 7.30 7.25
N GLU A 90 -3.03 6.12 7.68
CA GLU A 90 -1.84 5.45 7.18
C GLU A 90 -2.06 4.93 5.76
N VAL A 91 -1.04 5.12 4.92
CA VAL A 91 -1.02 4.67 3.53
C VAL A 91 0.23 3.84 3.33
N ILE A 92 0.07 2.64 2.78
CA ILE A 92 1.17 1.72 2.52
C ILE A 92 1.53 1.82 1.04
N ASP A 93 2.77 2.16 0.70
CA ASP A 93 3.32 2.00 -0.64
C ASP A 93 3.75 0.54 -0.85
N THR A 94 3.21 -0.10 -1.90
CA THR A 94 3.53 -1.50 -2.22
C THR A 94 4.89 -1.65 -2.88
N GLY A 95 5.52 -0.55 -3.30
CA GLY A 95 6.80 -0.56 -4.00
C GLY A 95 6.71 -0.95 -5.48
N ALA A 96 5.51 -1.30 -5.98
CA ALA A 96 5.29 -1.77 -7.33
C ALA A 96 3.94 -1.28 -7.89
N PRO A 97 3.76 -1.28 -9.23
CA PRO A 97 2.47 -0.98 -9.82
C PRO A 97 1.35 -1.94 -9.43
N LEU A 98 0.11 -1.53 -9.75
CA LEU A 98 -1.05 -2.40 -9.62
C LEU A 98 -0.81 -3.72 -10.34
N SER A 99 -0.98 -4.82 -9.60
CA SER A 99 -0.78 -6.17 -10.11
C SER A 99 -2.12 -6.88 -10.25
N VAL A 100 -2.33 -7.51 -11.41
CA VAL A 100 -3.54 -8.27 -11.72
C VAL A 100 -3.17 -9.73 -12.04
N PRO A 101 -4.01 -10.71 -11.66
CA PRO A 101 -3.77 -12.10 -12.00
C PRO A 101 -3.89 -12.32 -13.50
N VAL A 102 -3.10 -13.25 -14.04
CA VAL A 102 -3.11 -13.63 -15.45
C VAL A 102 -3.01 -15.16 -15.60
N GLY A 103 -3.34 -15.68 -16.78
CA GLY A 103 -3.18 -17.10 -17.14
C GLY A 103 -4.49 -17.89 -17.12
N GLY A 104 -4.41 -19.22 -17.15
CA GLY A 104 -5.59 -20.09 -17.27
C GLY A 104 -6.62 -19.91 -16.13
N ALA A 105 -6.17 -19.50 -14.95
CA ALA A 105 -7.03 -19.25 -13.79
C ALA A 105 -8.00 -18.06 -13.97
N THR A 106 -7.75 -17.17 -14.93
CA THR A 106 -8.64 -16.03 -15.24
C THR A 106 -9.63 -16.33 -16.36
N LEU A 107 -9.58 -17.51 -16.99
CA LEU A 107 -10.53 -17.88 -18.04
C LEU A 107 -11.93 -18.11 -17.45
N GLY A 108 -12.96 -17.50 -18.06
CA GLY A 108 -14.36 -17.64 -17.63
C GLY A 108 -14.75 -16.82 -16.40
N ARG A 109 -13.91 -15.88 -15.98
CA ARG A 109 -14.20 -14.83 -14.98
C ARG A 109 -14.67 -13.56 -15.66
#